data_AF-A0A3M1E7T6-F1
#
_entry.id   AF-A0A3M1E7T6-F1
#
_cell.length_a   1.000
_cell.length_b   1.000
_cell.length_c   1.000
_cell.angle_alpha   90.00
_cell.angle_beta   90.00
_cell.angle_gamma   90.00
#
_symmetry.space_group_name_H-M   'P 1'
#
loop_
_entity.id
_entity.type
_entity.pdbx_description
1 polymer ?
#
loop_
_entity_poly.entity_id
_entity_poly.type
_entity_poly.pdbx_seq_one_letter_code
_entity_poly.pdbx_strand_id
1 'polypeptide(L)'
;LYQQLISIYGEGQINHDLIPQRVHDAIAQYHQLLHDQRFLDYTMIVSEAVRELQNNPQLRAQIASQVNYLVVDEYQDVNPLQEQLIRLIFDCGANLCVVGDDDQTIYQWRGSEVSNIITFADRYPNVKQVRLNENFRSSPAIINTALAVIERNPERLPKRMESVDAQPFAYGDVLALRFDTFAAEAQWIARKIQELYRSEYTDRKGAQPRGLTYSDFAILLRSVRHDAAPIKEALDAAGIPYVVSGVNELFNTPEVQAMRAIYYYMANFSTRDTPPVTDHTLTQLLRRSGLGLTPTQIQNGLAFLHQRKSWLDDDDNAQLFLQHFYLDFLETIELREDNIPTVGGRTGEIIFYNLGKFSQVIADYEQIHFKSYPRQLYESFASFLCYQAPDYYPEGWEEEGFAQLDAVQIMTVHKAKGMQWPAVFVPCLRRNRFPSRRAGGRQVWHVIPEAAVPNVERYKGT
;
A
#
# COMPACT_ATOMS: atom_id res chain seq x y z
N LEU A 1 2.03 9.31 -14.79
CA LEU A 1 1.54 10.46 -15.58
C LEU A 1 0.07 10.30 -15.93
N TYR A 2 -0.30 9.24 -16.66
CA TYR A 2 -1.69 9.01 -17.07
C TYR A 2 -2.68 8.86 -15.91
N GLN A 3 -2.40 7.99 -14.92
CA GLN A 3 -3.26 7.85 -13.74
C GLN A 3 -3.45 9.17 -12.98
N GLN A 4 -2.39 9.96 -12.83
CA GLN A 4 -2.45 11.28 -12.19
C GLN A 4 -3.28 12.27 -13.01
N LEU A 5 -3.24 12.19 -14.34
CA LEU A 5 -4.08 12.99 -15.23
C LEU A 5 -5.56 12.65 -15.04
N ILE A 6 -5.91 11.36 -15.03
CA ILE A 6 -7.30 10.90 -14.85
C ILE A 6 -7.81 11.28 -13.46
N SER A 7 -7.03 11.05 -12.40
CA SER A 7 -7.42 11.44 -11.03
C SER A 7 -7.61 12.96 -10.91
N ILE A 8 -6.67 13.78 -11.39
CA ILE A 8 -6.86 15.24 -11.37
C ILE A 8 -8.12 15.62 -12.17
N TYR A 9 -8.26 15.09 -13.39
CA TYR A 9 -9.36 15.39 -14.31
C TYR A 9 -10.74 15.01 -13.77
N GLY A 10 -10.87 13.83 -13.18
CA GLY A 10 -12.16 13.26 -12.75
C GLY A 10 -12.50 13.50 -11.29
N GLU A 11 -11.50 13.67 -10.42
CA GLU A 11 -11.70 13.76 -8.96
C GLU A 11 -11.53 15.18 -8.41
N GLY A 12 -10.81 16.03 -9.14
CA GLY A 12 -10.50 17.40 -8.72
C GLY A 12 -11.52 18.44 -9.18
N GLN A 13 -11.45 19.64 -8.59
CA GLN A 13 -12.12 20.82 -9.14
C GLN A 13 -11.26 21.38 -10.29
N ILE A 14 -11.81 21.46 -11.51
CA ILE A 14 -11.09 21.94 -12.68
C ILE A 14 -11.95 22.90 -13.49
N ASN A 15 -11.32 23.95 -14.00
CA ASN A 15 -11.89 24.77 -15.04
C ASN A 15 -11.66 24.11 -16.41
N HIS A 16 -12.68 23.41 -16.90
CA HIS A 16 -12.64 22.71 -18.19
C HIS A 16 -12.40 23.64 -19.38
N ASP A 17 -12.79 24.92 -19.32
CA ASP A 17 -12.60 25.88 -20.42
C ASP A 17 -11.12 26.16 -20.73
N LEU A 18 -10.25 25.93 -19.75
CA LEU A 18 -8.81 26.11 -19.88
C LEU A 18 -8.09 24.84 -20.37
N ILE A 19 -8.80 23.72 -20.47
CA ILE A 19 -8.22 22.44 -20.89
C ILE A 19 -8.20 22.38 -22.43
N PRO A 20 -7.07 22.02 -23.07
CA PRO A 20 -7.01 21.89 -24.52
C PRO A 20 -8.01 20.84 -25.03
N GLN A 21 -8.73 21.13 -26.12
CA GLN A 21 -9.74 20.23 -26.71
C GLN A 21 -9.23 18.79 -26.93
N ARG A 22 -7.99 18.63 -27.41
CA ARG A 22 -7.35 17.32 -27.61
C ARG A 22 -7.30 16.46 -26.34
N VAL A 23 -7.24 17.07 -25.16
CA VAL A 23 -7.24 16.37 -23.86
C VAL A 23 -8.65 15.88 -23.55
N HIS A 24 -9.68 16.70 -23.78
CA HIS A 24 -11.07 16.28 -23.70
C HIS A 24 -11.37 15.11 -24.64
N ASP A 25 -10.94 15.22 -25.91
CA ASP A 25 -11.16 14.18 -26.91
C ASP A 25 -10.50 12.85 -26.51
N ALA A 26 -9.28 12.91 -25.96
CA ALA A 26 -8.56 11.74 -25.48
C ALA A 26 -9.25 11.08 -24.27
N ILE A 27 -9.74 11.89 -23.32
CA ILE A 27 -10.47 11.38 -22.14
C ILE A 27 -11.82 10.81 -22.56
N ALA A 28 -12.53 11.44 -23.50
CA ALA A 28 -13.78 10.91 -24.05
C ALA A 28 -13.56 9.57 -24.76
N GLN A 29 -12.50 9.44 -25.56
CA GLN A 29 -12.13 8.16 -26.18
C GLN A 29 -11.80 7.10 -25.13
N TYR A 30 -11.11 7.47 -24.05
CA TYR A 30 -10.81 6.57 -22.95
C TYR A 30 -12.09 6.08 -22.26
N HIS A 31 -13.01 6.98 -21.89
CA HIS A 31 -14.28 6.59 -21.27
C HIS A 31 -15.15 5.77 -22.22
N GLN A 32 -15.17 6.10 -23.52
CA GLN A 32 -15.89 5.30 -24.51
C GLN A 32 -15.32 3.88 -24.60
N LEU A 33 -13.99 3.74 -24.61
CA LEU A 33 -13.34 2.44 -24.60
C LEU A 33 -13.71 1.64 -23.35
N LEU A 34 -13.67 2.24 -22.17
CA LEU A 34 -14.09 1.57 -20.94
C LEU A 34 -15.56 1.14 -21.00
N HIS A 35 -16.44 2.01 -21.47
CA HIS A 35 -17.86 1.71 -21.65
C HIS A 35 -18.08 0.54 -22.62
N ASP A 36 -17.43 0.55 -23.79
CA ASP A 36 -17.53 -0.51 -24.80
C ASP A 36 -17.05 -1.86 -24.26
N GLN A 37 -16.03 -1.83 -23.38
CA GLN A 37 -15.50 -3.00 -22.70
C GLN A 37 -16.26 -3.36 -21.41
N ARG A 38 -17.26 -2.56 -21.00
CA ARG A 38 -18.01 -2.71 -19.74
C ARG A 38 -17.13 -2.69 -18.48
N PHE A 39 -16.11 -1.83 -18.49
CA PHE A 39 -15.21 -1.62 -17.36
C PHE A 39 -15.47 -0.28 -16.66
N LEU A 40 -15.15 -0.25 -15.38
CA LEU A 40 -15.03 0.97 -14.57
C LEU A 40 -13.61 1.04 -14.05
N ASP A 41 -12.97 2.20 -14.18
CA ASP A 41 -11.77 2.49 -13.39
C ASP A 41 -12.15 2.95 -11.96
N TYR A 42 -11.16 3.12 -11.08
CA TYR A 42 -11.40 3.52 -9.69
C TYR A 42 -12.13 4.85 -9.55
N THR A 43 -11.80 5.84 -10.39
CA THR A 43 -12.44 7.16 -10.39
C THR A 43 -13.90 7.04 -10.84
N MET A 44 -14.15 6.23 -11.87
CA MET A 44 -15.47 5.98 -12.43
C MET A 44 -16.41 5.31 -11.44
N ILE A 45 -15.94 4.42 -10.58
CA ILE A 45 -16.79 3.82 -9.53
C ILE A 45 -17.47 4.93 -8.71
N VAL A 46 -16.72 5.94 -8.30
CA VAL A 46 -17.25 7.05 -7.49
C VAL A 46 -18.05 8.02 -8.37
N SER A 47 -17.56 8.38 -9.56
CA SER A 47 -18.24 9.36 -10.41
C SER A 47 -19.57 8.84 -10.96
N GLU A 48 -19.67 7.54 -11.27
CA GLU A 48 -20.92 6.89 -11.67
C GLU A 48 -21.91 6.85 -10.51
N ALA A 49 -21.47 6.53 -9.29
CA ALA A 49 -22.33 6.59 -8.11
C ALA A 49 -22.90 8.01 -7.87
N VAL A 50 -22.05 9.03 -8.00
CA VAL A 50 -22.45 10.44 -7.93
C VAL A 50 -23.46 10.78 -9.03
N ARG A 51 -23.18 10.40 -10.29
CA ARG A 51 -24.05 10.64 -11.45
C ARG A 51 -25.43 10.00 -11.27
N GLU A 52 -25.48 8.75 -10.79
CA GLU A 52 -26.73 8.04 -10.55
C GLU A 52 -27.51 8.66 -9.38
N LEU A 53 -26.86 9.02 -8.27
CA LEU A 53 -27.54 9.69 -7.15
C LEU A 53 -28.11 11.06 -7.53
N GLN A 54 -27.46 11.80 -8.42
CA GLN A 54 -27.96 13.07 -8.92
C GLN A 54 -29.21 12.90 -9.81
N ASN A 55 -29.19 11.90 -10.68
CA ASN A 55 -30.16 11.79 -11.77
C ASN A 55 -31.27 10.76 -11.53
N ASN A 56 -31.16 9.90 -10.52
CA ASN A 56 -32.09 8.80 -10.25
C ASN A 56 -32.87 9.02 -8.93
N PRO A 57 -34.12 9.50 -9.00
CA PRO A 57 -34.97 9.69 -7.81
C PRO A 57 -35.26 8.40 -7.05
N GLN A 58 -35.34 7.26 -7.75
CA GLN A 58 -35.63 5.97 -7.11
C GLN A 58 -34.44 5.52 -6.24
N LEU A 59 -33.22 5.67 -6.76
CA LEU A 59 -32.01 5.39 -6.00
C LEU A 59 -31.89 6.29 -4.77
N ARG A 60 -32.18 7.59 -4.90
CA ARG A 60 -32.19 8.52 -3.75
C ARG A 60 -33.20 8.09 -2.68
N ALA A 61 -34.41 7.69 -3.07
CA ALA A 61 -35.41 7.20 -2.13
C ALA A 61 -34.95 5.91 -1.42
N GLN A 62 -34.30 5.00 -2.15
CA GLN A 62 -33.71 3.80 -1.58
C GLN A 62 -32.61 4.13 -0.56
N ILE A 63 -31.66 4.98 -0.90
CA ILE A 63 -30.59 5.42 0.03
C ILE A 63 -31.19 6.10 1.25
N ALA A 64 -32.15 7.01 1.08
CA ALA A 64 -32.84 7.68 2.18
C ALA A 64 -33.49 6.68 3.16
N SER A 65 -34.01 5.55 2.66
CA SER A 65 -34.60 4.50 3.50
C SER A 65 -33.58 3.57 4.17
N GLN A 66 -32.36 3.47 3.64
CA GLN A 66 -31.36 2.48 4.08
C GLN A 66 -30.24 3.10 4.91
N VAL A 67 -29.87 4.35 4.64
CA VAL A 67 -28.72 5.03 5.25
C VAL A 67 -29.21 6.15 6.16
N ASN A 68 -29.37 5.84 7.45
CA ASN A 68 -29.77 6.85 8.44
C ASN A 68 -28.59 7.62 9.06
N TYR A 69 -27.40 7.02 9.05
CA TYR A 69 -26.17 7.58 9.60
C TYR A 69 -25.01 7.29 8.66
N LEU A 70 -24.26 8.34 8.30
CA LEU A 70 -23.03 8.25 7.52
C LEU A 70 -21.87 8.68 8.42
N VAL A 71 -20.92 7.77 8.64
CA VAL A 71 -19.67 8.07 9.35
C VAL A 71 -18.54 8.03 8.34
N VAL A 72 -17.76 9.11 8.27
CA VAL A 72 -16.59 9.20 7.40
C VAL A 72 -15.36 9.44 8.25
N ASP A 73 -14.47 8.45 8.30
CA ASP A 73 -13.16 8.58 8.93
C ASP A 73 -12.13 9.17 7.95
N GLU A 74 -11.00 9.65 8.46
CA GLU A 74 -9.90 10.22 7.66
C GLU A 74 -10.37 11.35 6.71
N TYR A 75 -11.35 12.15 7.15
CA TYR A 75 -12.05 13.13 6.31
C TYR A 75 -11.14 14.23 5.71
N GLN A 76 -9.97 14.48 6.31
CA GLN A 76 -8.96 15.38 5.75
C GLN A 76 -8.37 14.91 4.40
N ASP A 77 -8.48 13.62 4.08
CA ASP A 77 -7.96 13.05 2.84
C ASP A 77 -9.03 12.88 1.75
N VAL A 78 -10.25 13.37 1.98
CA VAL A 78 -11.35 13.35 1.02
C VAL A 78 -11.07 14.29 -0.15
N ASN A 79 -11.24 13.79 -1.38
CA ASN A 79 -11.16 14.58 -2.60
C ASN A 79 -12.53 15.22 -2.96
N PRO A 80 -12.58 16.20 -3.88
CA PRO A 80 -13.84 16.87 -4.25
C PRO A 80 -14.96 15.94 -4.74
N LEU A 81 -14.64 14.88 -5.48
CA LEU A 81 -15.63 13.92 -5.97
C LEU A 81 -16.25 13.08 -4.84
N GLN A 82 -15.43 12.60 -3.91
CA GLN A 82 -15.88 11.90 -2.71
C GLN A 82 -16.73 12.81 -1.82
N GLU A 83 -16.34 14.09 -1.68
CA GLU A 83 -17.13 15.07 -0.95
C GLU A 83 -18.51 15.28 -1.57
N GLN A 84 -18.60 15.31 -2.90
CA GLN A 84 -19.88 15.39 -3.61
C GLN A 84 -20.76 14.16 -3.32
N LEU A 85 -20.17 12.95 -3.26
CA LEU A 85 -20.89 11.75 -2.86
C LEU A 85 -21.42 11.84 -1.42
N ILE A 86 -20.57 12.24 -0.47
CA ILE A 86 -20.93 12.44 0.94
C ILE A 86 -22.09 13.43 1.04
N ARG A 87 -22.03 14.54 0.30
CA ARG A 87 -23.09 15.55 0.28
C ARG A 87 -24.40 15.00 -0.25
N LEU A 88 -24.39 14.23 -1.34
CA LEU A 88 -25.61 13.64 -1.91
C LEU A 88 -26.28 12.67 -0.94
N ILE A 89 -25.50 11.88 -0.19
CA ILE A 89 -26.03 10.96 0.83
C ILE A 89 -26.62 11.75 2.01
N PHE A 90 -25.95 12.81 2.46
CA PHE A 90 -26.47 13.73 3.46
C PHE A 90 -27.80 14.38 3.01
N ASP A 91 -27.87 14.86 1.77
CA ASP A 91 -29.07 15.48 1.20
C ASP A 91 -30.24 14.48 1.02
N CYS A 92 -29.96 13.16 1.04
CA CYS A 92 -30.98 12.11 1.11
C CYS A 92 -31.58 11.94 2.53
N GLY A 93 -31.03 12.60 3.55
CA GLY A 93 -31.54 12.59 4.93
C GLY A 93 -30.66 11.86 5.94
N ALA A 94 -29.46 11.41 5.55
CA ALA A 94 -28.53 10.76 6.48
C ALA A 94 -27.94 11.76 7.50
N ASN A 95 -27.79 11.34 8.75
CA ASN A 95 -27.03 12.09 9.75
C ASN A 95 -25.53 11.89 9.50
N LEU A 96 -24.82 12.98 9.23
CA LEU A 96 -23.39 12.94 8.90
C LEU A 96 -22.52 13.17 10.14
N CYS A 97 -21.58 12.24 10.36
CA CYS A 97 -20.48 12.38 11.30
C CYS A 97 -19.16 12.23 10.54
N VAL A 98 -18.27 13.22 10.65
CA VAL A 98 -16.93 13.15 10.07
C VAL A 98 -15.88 13.17 11.17
N VAL A 99 -14.84 12.36 11.00
CA VAL A 99 -13.68 12.29 11.88
C VAL A 99 -12.44 12.56 11.03
N GLY A 100 -11.52 13.36 11.55
CA GLY A 100 -10.28 13.65 10.84
C GLY A 100 -9.40 14.64 11.58
N ASP A 101 -8.20 14.82 11.04
CA ASP A 101 -7.15 15.65 11.60
C ASP A 101 -6.43 16.39 10.45
N ASP A 102 -6.61 17.71 10.36
CA ASP A 102 -5.98 18.57 9.35
C ASP A 102 -4.44 18.59 9.44
N ASP A 103 -3.85 18.20 10.59
CA ASP A 103 -2.39 18.10 10.73
C ASP A 103 -1.83 16.82 10.08
N GLN A 104 -2.72 15.87 9.73
CA GLN A 104 -2.37 14.56 9.16
C GLN A 104 -2.67 14.44 7.66
N THR A 105 -2.94 15.56 6.96
CA THR A 105 -3.16 15.54 5.52
C THR A 105 -1.83 15.31 4.77
N ILE A 106 -1.64 14.09 4.27
CA ILE A 106 -0.42 13.68 3.56
C ILE A 106 -0.69 13.14 2.13
N TYR A 107 -1.96 13.08 1.72
CA TYR A 107 -2.38 12.61 0.39
C TYR A 107 -2.81 13.72 -0.58
N GLN A 108 -2.42 14.98 -0.34
CA GLN A 108 -2.80 16.11 -1.21
C GLN A 108 -2.40 15.92 -2.69
N TRP A 109 -1.33 15.17 -2.94
CA TRP A 109 -0.88 14.81 -4.29
C TRP A 109 -1.82 13.86 -5.02
N ARG A 110 -2.70 13.15 -4.30
CA ARG A 110 -3.83 12.37 -4.82
C ARG A 110 -5.14 13.19 -4.91
N GLY A 111 -5.08 14.49 -4.65
CA GLY A 111 -6.23 15.39 -4.79
C GLY A 111 -7.11 15.57 -3.56
N SER A 112 -6.65 15.14 -2.38
CA SER A 112 -7.34 15.50 -1.15
C SER A 112 -7.37 17.02 -0.91
N GLU A 113 -8.43 17.46 -0.23
CA GLU A 113 -8.69 18.87 0.03
C GLU A 113 -8.85 19.09 1.54
N VAL A 114 -7.76 19.54 2.20
CA VAL A 114 -7.77 19.81 3.65
C VAL A 114 -8.81 20.88 4.02
N SER A 115 -9.14 21.80 3.10
CA SER A 115 -10.20 22.77 3.38
C SER A 115 -11.57 22.12 3.57
N ASN A 116 -11.80 20.88 3.11
CA ASN A 116 -13.05 20.15 3.37
C ASN A 116 -13.31 20.00 4.88
N ILE A 117 -12.30 19.59 5.64
CA ILE A 117 -12.43 19.44 7.10
C ILE A 117 -12.40 20.80 7.81
N ILE A 118 -11.56 21.74 7.35
CA ILE A 118 -11.45 23.07 7.98
C ILE A 118 -12.77 23.85 7.86
N THR A 119 -13.42 23.79 6.69
CA THR A 119 -14.65 24.55 6.37
C THR A 119 -15.93 23.74 6.60
N PHE A 120 -15.84 22.54 7.20
CA PHE A 120 -16.98 21.64 7.34
C PHE A 120 -18.19 22.31 8.01
N ALA A 121 -17.95 23.08 9.08
CA ALA A 121 -18.99 23.78 9.81
C ALA A 121 -19.64 24.94 9.04
N ASP A 122 -18.99 25.45 7.99
CA ASP A 122 -19.54 26.48 7.11
C ASP A 122 -20.42 25.87 6.00
N ARG A 123 -20.15 24.60 5.64
CA ARG A 123 -20.80 23.90 4.52
C ARG A 123 -22.00 23.05 4.95
N TYR A 124 -22.06 22.63 6.20
CA TYR A 124 -23.14 21.80 6.75
C TYR A 124 -23.91 22.53 7.87
N PRO A 125 -25.25 22.38 7.95
CA PRO A 125 -26.04 22.99 9.02
C PRO A 125 -25.89 22.21 10.34
N ASN A 126 -26.08 22.91 11.47
CA ASN A 126 -26.17 22.32 12.82
C ASN A 126 -24.95 21.46 13.24
N VAL A 127 -23.75 21.81 12.79
CA VAL A 127 -22.54 21.05 13.13
C VAL A 127 -22.19 21.19 14.61
N LYS A 128 -22.11 20.05 15.31
CA LYS A 128 -21.50 19.95 16.64
C LYS A 128 -20.03 19.57 16.49
N GLN A 129 -19.12 20.50 16.81
CA GLN A 129 -17.69 20.20 16.84
C GLN A 129 -17.29 19.58 18.19
N VAL A 130 -16.60 18.44 18.15
CA VAL A 130 -15.98 17.79 19.31
C VAL A 130 -14.48 17.71 19.06
N ARG A 131 -13.67 18.14 20.03
CA ARG A 131 -12.21 18.10 19.93
C ARG A 131 -11.67 17.06 20.90
N LEU A 132 -10.84 16.15 20.38
CA LEU A 132 -10.15 15.14 21.17
C LEU A 132 -8.69 15.55 21.32
N ASN A 133 -8.39 16.29 22.39
CA ASN A 133 -7.02 16.80 22.61
C ASN A 133 -6.10 15.76 23.26
N GLU A 134 -6.67 14.79 23.97
CA GLU A 134 -5.94 13.79 24.75
C GLU A 134 -5.28 12.74 23.85
N ASN A 135 -3.95 12.65 23.89
CA ASN A 135 -3.15 11.66 23.18
C ASN A 135 -2.79 10.51 24.11
N PHE A 136 -3.30 9.32 23.79
CA PHE A 136 -3.06 8.07 24.53
C PHE A 136 -1.94 7.21 23.93
N ARG A 137 -1.40 7.59 22.77
CA ARG A 137 -0.45 6.79 22.00
C ARG A 137 1.00 7.08 22.36
N SER A 138 1.34 8.35 22.59
CA SER A 138 2.71 8.83 22.58
C SER A 138 3.10 9.49 23.90
N SER A 139 4.38 9.38 24.24
CA SER A 139 4.93 10.04 25.42
C SER A 139 4.96 11.57 25.24
N PRO A 140 5.01 12.34 26.34
CA PRO A 140 5.14 13.79 26.28
C PRO A 140 6.32 14.29 25.43
N ALA A 141 7.45 13.57 25.41
CA ALA A 141 8.61 13.94 24.60
C ALA A 141 8.33 13.90 23.09
N ILE A 142 7.63 12.86 22.62
CA ILE A 142 7.24 12.73 21.21
C ILE A 142 6.21 13.81 20.85
N ILE A 143 5.19 14.00 21.70
CA ILE A 143 4.15 15.01 21.50
C ILE A 143 4.75 16.41 21.41
N ASN A 144 5.62 16.79 22.33
CA ASN A 144 6.28 18.11 22.32
C ASN A 144 7.16 18.31 21.07
N THR A 145 7.83 17.26 20.61
CA THR A 145 8.62 17.31 19.36
C THR A 145 7.72 17.53 18.14
N ALA A 146 6.58 16.84 18.07
CA ALA A 146 5.60 17.02 17.00
C ALA A 146 4.99 18.43 17.03
N LEU A 147 4.62 18.94 18.21
CA LEU A 147 4.07 20.28 18.41
C LEU A 147 5.01 21.37 17.90
N ALA A 148 6.30 21.29 18.23
CA ALA A 148 7.31 22.26 17.80
C ALA A 148 7.47 22.39 16.27
N VAL A 149 7.03 21.38 15.52
CA VAL A 149 7.00 21.37 14.05
C VAL A 149 5.66 21.88 13.54
N ILE A 150 4.55 21.30 13.99
CA ILE A 150 3.22 21.52 13.42
C ILE A 150 2.64 22.92 13.72
N GLU A 151 3.08 23.56 14.81
CA GLU A 151 2.68 24.94 15.16
C GLU A 151 3.20 26.00 14.18
N ARG A 152 4.07 25.62 13.25
CA ARG A 152 4.58 26.52 12.20
C ARG A 152 3.67 26.58 10.96
N ASN A 153 2.68 25.71 10.86
CA ASN A 153 1.73 25.72 9.74
C ASN A 153 0.74 26.89 9.90
N PRO A 154 0.51 27.69 8.85
CA PRO A 154 -0.29 28.92 8.94
C PRO A 154 -1.80 28.68 9.06
N GLU A 155 -2.32 27.60 8.45
CA GLU A 155 -3.74 27.30 8.39
C GLU A 155 -4.01 25.95 9.07
N ARG A 156 -4.60 25.99 10.28
CA ARG A 156 -4.93 24.81 11.08
C ARG A 156 -6.20 25.04 11.90
N LEU A 157 -6.91 23.96 12.20
CA LEU A 157 -7.96 23.99 13.20
C LEU A 157 -7.37 24.26 14.60
N PRO A 158 -8.05 25.07 15.45
CA PRO A 158 -7.58 25.36 16.79
C PRO A 158 -7.74 24.13 17.70
N LYS A 159 -6.67 23.35 17.85
CA LYS A 159 -6.60 22.15 18.68
C LYS A 159 -5.28 22.07 19.44
N ARG A 160 -5.28 21.30 20.52
CA ARG A 160 -4.08 20.98 21.31
C ARG A 160 -3.85 19.48 21.27
N MET A 161 -2.58 19.08 21.38
CA MET A 161 -2.22 17.69 21.62
C MET A 161 -1.68 17.60 23.05
N GLU A 162 -2.51 17.09 23.96
CA GLU A 162 -2.20 16.99 25.38
C GLU A 162 -1.87 15.53 25.70
N SER A 163 -0.70 15.27 26.28
CA SER A 163 -0.38 13.92 26.76
C SER A 163 -1.21 13.62 28.00
N VAL A 164 -1.79 12.43 28.07
CA VAL A 164 -2.42 11.94 29.32
C VAL A 164 -1.41 11.26 30.26
N ASP A 165 -0.11 11.46 30.03
CA ASP A 165 1.00 10.78 30.73
C ASP A 165 0.82 9.25 30.80
N ALA A 166 0.17 8.68 29.77
CA ALA A 166 -0.09 7.25 29.69
C ALA A 166 1.20 6.43 29.49
N GLN A 167 2.25 7.06 28.95
CA GLN A 167 3.55 6.45 28.73
C GLN A 167 4.66 7.31 29.38
N PRO A 168 5.32 6.82 30.44
CA PRO A 168 6.48 7.51 30.98
C PRO A 168 7.60 7.55 29.95
N PHE A 169 8.44 8.57 29.99
CA PHE A 169 9.65 8.64 29.17
C PHE A 169 10.86 8.99 30.02
N ALA A 170 12.01 8.49 29.60
CA ALA A 170 13.31 8.83 30.15
C ALA A 170 14.12 9.65 29.14
N TYR A 171 15.14 10.36 29.66
CA TYR A 171 16.12 10.99 28.79
C TYR A 171 16.86 9.90 27.99
N GLY A 172 16.75 9.97 26.66
CA GLY A 172 17.31 8.95 25.76
C GLY A 172 16.27 8.21 24.92
N ASP A 173 14.97 8.35 25.21
CA ASP A 173 13.89 7.70 24.44
C ASP A 173 13.63 8.38 23.08
N VAL A 174 13.96 9.67 22.99
CA VAL A 174 13.91 10.45 21.73
C VAL A 174 15.32 10.92 21.41
N LEU A 175 15.89 10.41 20.31
CA LEU A 175 17.26 10.69 19.89
C LEU A 175 17.28 11.36 18.51
N ALA A 176 18.06 12.43 18.38
CA ALA A 176 18.44 13.02 17.10
C ALA A 176 19.95 12.83 16.91
N LEU A 177 20.33 11.92 16.01
CA LEU A 177 21.71 11.51 15.79
C LEU A 177 22.17 11.89 14.39
N ARG A 178 23.48 12.14 14.25
CA ARG A 178 24.13 12.42 12.98
C ARG A 178 25.18 11.35 12.70
N PHE A 179 25.21 10.90 11.45
CA PHE A 179 26.16 9.91 10.96
C PHE A 179 26.88 10.46 9.72
N ASP A 180 28.12 10.01 9.50
CA ASP A 180 28.92 10.41 8.35
C ASP A 180 28.56 9.64 7.07
N THR A 181 27.97 8.45 7.21
CA THR A 181 27.59 7.58 6.08
C THR A 181 26.24 6.89 6.34
N PHE A 182 25.54 6.52 5.26
CA PHE A 182 24.28 5.75 5.33
C PHE A 182 24.50 4.36 5.95
N ALA A 183 25.64 3.74 5.66
CA ALA A 183 26.00 2.46 6.25
C ALA A 183 26.20 2.57 7.78
N ALA A 184 26.82 3.65 8.28
CA ALA A 184 26.98 3.86 9.70
C ALA A 184 25.64 4.09 10.43
N GLU A 185 24.72 4.84 9.82
CA GLU A 185 23.35 5.01 10.31
C GLU A 185 22.62 3.66 10.37
N ALA A 186 22.66 2.89 9.28
CA ALA A 186 22.02 1.58 9.20
C ALA A 186 22.57 0.56 10.21
N GLN A 187 23.90 0.50 10.37
CA GLN A 187 24.55 -0.35 11.36
C GLN A 187 24.20 0.06 12.79
N TRP A 188 24.09 1.38 13.06
CA TRP A 188 23.66 1.86 14.36
C TRP A 188 22.22 1.43 14.67
N ILE A 189 21.31 1.52 13.68
CA ILE A 189 19.92 1.06 13.82
C ILE A 189 19.88 -0.44 14.12
N ALA A 190 20.59 -1.26 13.35
CA ALA A 190 20.63 -2.72 13.57
C ALA A 190 21.14 -3.07 14.98
N ARG A 191 22.24 -2.43 15.42
CA ARG A 191 22.76 -2.60 16.79
C ARG A 191 21.74 -2.16 17.84
N LYS A 192 21.07 -1.02 17.65
CA LYS A 192 20.07 -0.52 18.59
C LYS A 192 18.87 -1.47 18.70
N ILE A 193 18.43 -2.05 17.60
CA ILE A 193 17.38 -3.09 17.60
C ILE A 193 17.84 -4.30 18.41
N GLN A 194 19.07 -4.79 18.21
CA GLN A 194 19.61 -5.91 19.01
C GLN A 194 19.73 -5.59 20.50
N GLU A 195 20.11 -4.36 20.86
CA GLU A 195 20.20 -3.93 22.26
C GLU A 195 18.81 -3.87 22.94
N LEU A 196 17.77 -3.49 22.19
CA LEU A 196 16.39 -3.39 22.69
C LEU A 196 15.62 -4.71 22.57
N TYR A 197 16.06 -5.65 21.73
CA TYR A 197 15.40 -6.94 21.58
C TYR A 197 15.33 -7.66 22.92
N ARG A 198 14.13 -8.12 23.29
CA ARG A 198 13.80 -8.73 24.60
C ARG A 198 13.90 -7.81 25.82
N SER A 199 14.20 -6.51 25.66
CA SER A 199 14.10 -5.58 26.79
C SER A 199 12.65 -5.48 27.27
N GLU A 200 12.47 -5.31 28.58
CA GLU A 200 11.14 -5.21 29.18
C GLU A 200 10.37 -4.00 28.66
N TYR A 201 9.13 -4.22 28.24
CA TYR A 201 8.19 -3.21 27.75
C TYR A 201 6.78 -3.53 28.24
N THR A 202 5.98 -2.48 28.48
CA THR A 202 4.59 -2.60 28.92
C THR A 202 3.70 -1.85 27.94
N ASP A 203 2.89 -2.57 27.15
CA ASP A 203 2.08 -1.98 26.06
C ASP A 203 1.11 -0.89 26.51
N ARG A 204 0.52 -1.07 27.70
CA ARG A 204 -0.43 -0.13 28.29
C ARG A 204 -0.43 -0.25 29.80
N LYS A 205 -0.85 0.82 30.48
CA LYS A 205 -0.98 0.86 31.93
C LYS A 205 -1.79 -0.35 32.43
N GLY A 206 -1.18 -1.16 33.29
CA GLY A 206 -1.79 -2.37 33.86
C GLY A 206 -1.65 -3.66 33.04
N ALA A 207 -1.00 -3.62 31.86
CA ALA A 207 -0.60 -4.83 31.16
C ALA A 207 0.58 -5.51 31.86
N GLN A 208 0.72 -6.82 31.67
CA GLN A 208 1.91 -7.55 32.13
C GLN A 208 3.12 -7.14 31.28
N PRO A 209 4.29 -6.90 31.88
CA PRO A 209 5.50 -6.63 31.13
C PRO A 209 5.85 -7.81 30.21
N ARG A 210 6.36 -7.51 29.02
CA ARG A 210 6.88 -8.48 28.05
C ARG A 210 8.18 -8.00 27.46
N GLY A 211 8.97 -8.91 26.91
CA GLY A 211 10.13 -8.52 26.10
C GLY A 211 9.69 -7.96 24.76
N LEU A 212 10.39 -6.95 24.25
CA LEU A 212 10.23 -6.48 22.87
C LEU A 212 10.56 -7.60 21.88
N THR A 213 9.74 -7.70 20.84
CA THR A 213 9.89 -8.59 19.68
C THR A 213 10.31 -7.75 18.47
N TYR A 214 10.84 -8.34 17.41
CA TYR A 214 11.19 -7.62 16.18
C TYR A 214 9.99 -6.91 15.55
N SER A 215 8.78 -7.45 15.73
CA SER A 215 7.53 -6.82 15.32
C SER A 215 7.22 -5.48 16.01
N ASP A 216 7.90 -5.16 17.11
CA ASP A 216 7.76 -3.90 17.85
C ASP A 216 8.63 -2.76 17.26
N PHE A 217 9.40 -3.03 16.21
CA PHE A 217 10.29 -2.07 15.58
C PHE A 217 9.81 -1.71 14.18
N ALA A 218 9.78 -0.41 13.89
CA ALA A 218 9.54 0.11 12.55
C ALA A 218 10.66 1.03 12.07
N ILE A 219 10.98 0.94 10.78
CA ILE A 219 11.91 1.81 10.08
C ILE A 219 11.15 2.55 8.99
N LEU A 220 10.97 3.84 9.16
CA LEU A 220 10.17 4.69 8.28
C LEU A 220 11.05 5.48 7.32
N LEU A 221 10.87 5.25 6.03
CA LEU A 221 11.64 5.88 4.96
C LEU A 221 10.79 6.86 4.16
N ARG A 222 11.40 7.83 3.48
CA ARG A 222 10.66 8.60 2.45
C ARG A 222 10.35 7.71 1.25
N SER A 223 11.32 6.93 0.81
CA SER A 223 11.14 5.99 -0.28
C SER A 223 11.98 4.75 -0.05
N VAL A 224 11.28 3.63 0.16
CA VAL A 224 11.86 2.29 0.32
C VAL A 224 12.78 1.96 -0.85
N ARG A 225 12.31 2.20 -2.08
CA ARG A 225 13.05 1.89 -3.31
C ARG A 225 14.49 2.44 -3.34
N HIS A 226 14.74 3.65 -2.84
CA HIS A 226 16.11 4.22 -2.90
C HIS A 226 16.86 4.27 -1.58
N ASP A 227 16.18 4.16 -0.43
CA ASP A 227 16.85 4.28 0.88
C ASP A 227 16.93 2.96 1.66
N ALA A 228 16.17 1.93 1.27
CA ALA A 228 16.12 0.70 2.08
C ALA A 228 17.36 -0.18 1.95
N ALA A 229 18.13 -0.11 0.85
CA ALA A 229 19.23 -1.04 0.61
C ALA A 229 20.28 -1.09 1.74
N PRO A 230 20.86 0.03 2.22
CA PRO A 230 21.80 0.00 3.34
C PRO A 230 21.19 -0.55 4.64
N ILE A 231 19.89 -0.31 4.87
CA ILE A 231 19.16 -0.82 6.04
C ILE A 231 19.02 -2.34 5.94
N LYS A 232 18.54 -2.85 4.79
CA LYS A 232 18.40 -4.30 4.53
C LYS A 232 19.73 -5.02 4.73
N GLU A 233 20.81 -4.50 4.14
CA GLU A 233 22.15 -5.06 4.28
C GLU A 233 22.62 -5.12 5.75
N ALA A 234 22.34 -4.07 6.54
CA ALA A 234 22.70 -4.04 7.95
C ALA A 234 21.88 -5.02 8.80
N LEU A 235 20.58 -5.16 8.52
CA LEU A 235 19.72 -6.13 9.20
C LEU A 235 20.07 -7.57 8.81
N ASP A 236 20.33 -7.82 7.52
CA ASP A 236 20.81 -9.12 7.00
C ASP A 236 22.11 -9.52 7.71
N ALA A 237 23.08 -8.60 7.79
CA ALA A 237 24.37 -8.83 8.46
C ALA A 237 24.23 -9.08 9.97
N ALA A 238 23.20 -8.49 10.60
CA ALA A 238 22.88 -8.67 12.01
C ALA A 238 21.98 -9.89 12.29
N GLY A 239 21.52 -10.60 11.26
CA GLY A 239 20.58 -11.71 11.38
C GLY A 239 19.19 -11.29 11.88
N ILE A 240 18.80 -10.02 11.69
CA ILE A 240 17.53 -9.46 12.16
C ILE A 240 16.46 -9.69 11.09
N PRO A 241 15.36 -10.40 11.40
CA PRO A 241 14.24 -10.56 10.48
C PRO A 241 13.57 -9.22 10.17
N TYR A 242 13.25 -8.99 8.90
CA TYR A 242 12.50 -7.80 8.48
C TYR A 242 11.56 -8.12 7.33
N VAL A 243 10.52 -7.31 7.22
CA VAL A 243 9.59 -7.28 6.09
C VAL A 243 9.53 -5.88 5.52
N VAL A 244 9.34 -5.80 4.20
CA VAL A 244 9.26 -4.52 3.49
C VAL A 244 7.83 -4.37 2.98
N SER A 245 7.10 -3.37 3.49
CA SER A 245 5.69 -3.21 3.16
C SER A 245 5.52 -2.72 1.71
N GLY A 246 4.80 -3.51 0.90
CA GLY A 246 4.41 -3.19 -0.48
C GLY A 246 4.59 -4.36 -1.44
N VAL A 247 3.58 -4.59 -2.28
CA VAL A 247 3.56 -5.70 -3.24
C VAL A 247 4.67 -5.60 -4.30
N ASN A 248 5.09 -4.38 -4.65
CA ASN A 248 6.27 -4.16 -5.49
C ASN A 248 7.54 -4.85 -4.95
N GLU A 249 7.78 -4.79 -3.64
CA GLU A 249 8.95 -5.44 -3.02
C GLU A 249 8.73 -6.95 -2.87
N LEU A 250 7.48 -7.40 -2.66
CA LEU A 250 7.10 -8.81 -2.67
C LEU A 250 7.54 -9.49 -3.97
N PHE A 251 7.22 -8.91 -5.13
CA PHE A 251 7.61 -9.45 -6.45
C PHE A 251 9.12 -9.43 -6.73
N ASN A 252 9.90 -8.72 -5.92
CA ASN A 252 11.36 -8.71 -5.99
C ASN A 252 12.00 -9.80 -5.10
N THR A 253 11.22 -10.47 -4.26
CA THR A 253 11.74 -11.57 -3.43
C THR A 253 12.05 -12.82 -4.27
N PRO A 254 13.14 -13.54 -3.98
CA PRO A 254 13.53 -14.72 -4.75
C PRO A 254 12.46 -15.81 -4.81
N GLU A 255 11.75 -16.05 -3.71
CA GLU A 255 10.66 -17.03 -3.62
C GLU A 255 9.48 -16.67 -4.52
N VAL A 256 9.03 -15.41 -4.51
CA VAL A 256 7.91 -14.96 -5.35
C VAL A 256 8.33 -14.88 -6.82
N GLN A 257 9.59 -14.54 -7.13
CA GLN A 257 10.09 -14.61 -8.50
C GLN A 257 10.08 -16.04 -9.04
N ALA A 258 10.44 -17.02 -8.23
CA ALA A 258 10.36 -18.43 -8.61
C ALA A 258 8.90 -18.87 -8.82
N MET A 259 7.98 -18.48 -7.93
CA MET A 259 6.55 -18.77 -8.09
C MET A 259 5.95 -18.08 -9.31
N ARG A 260 6.29 -16.82 -9.59
CA ARG A 260 5.87 -16.14 -10.82
C ARG A 260 6.36 -16.87 -12.07
N ALA A 261 7.58 -17.40 -12.04
CA ALA A 261 8.16 -18.10 -13.17
C ALA A 261 7.42 -19.40 -13.52
N ILE A 262 6.76 -20.07 -12.56
CA ILE A 262 5.94 -21.26 -12.86
C ILE A 262 4.73 -20.90 -13.74
N TYR A 263 4.10 -19.73 -13.51
CA TYR A 263 2.99 -19.26 -14.34
C TYR A 263 3.47 -18.81 -15.72
N TYR A 264 4.62 -18.14 -15.81
CA TYR A 264 5.23 -17.82 -17.09
C TYR A 264 5.58 -19.07 -17.89
N TYR A 265 6.07 -20.11 -17.21
CA TYR A 265 6.33 -21.41 -17.80
C TYR A 265 5.05 -22.06 -18.35
N MET A 266 3.97 -22.09 -17.57
CA MET A 266 2.68 -22.63 -17.98
C MET A 266 2.10 -21.89 -19.20
N ALA A 267 2.12 -20.55 -19.16
CA ALA A 267 1.56 -19.70 -20.20
C ALA A 267 2.43 -19.57 -21.47
N ASN A 268 3.63 -20.16 -21.52
CA ASN A 268 4.65 -19.85 -22.54
C ASN A 268 4.91 -18.34 -22.67
N PHE A 269 4.83 -17.61 -21.56
CA PHE A 269 4.88 -16.16 -21.55
C PHE A 269 6.30 -15.67 -21.87
N SER A 270 6.39 -14.70 -22.78
CA SER A 270 7.64 -13.99 -23.07
C SER A 270 7.36 -12.58 -23.56
N THR A 271 8.29 -11.68 -23.27
CA THR A 271 8.28 -10.28 -23.70
C THR A 271 9.69 -9.90 -24.15
N ARG A 272 9.86 -8.68 -24.65
CA ARG A 272 11.19 -8.17 -24.99
C ARG A 272 12.15 -8.18 -23.78
N ASP A 273 11.62 -7.90 -22.59
CA ASP A 273 12.39 -7.73 -21.36
C ASP A 273 12.31 -8.96 -20.45
N THR A 274 11.39 -9.89 -20.70
CA THR A 274 11.20 -11.14 -19.96
C THR A 274 11.35 -12.32 -20.92
N PRO A 275 12.54 -12.95 -21.01
CA PRO A 275 12.76 -14.09 -21.89
C PRO A 275 11.90 -15.28 -21.47
N PRO A 276 11.59 -16.22 -22.40
CA PRO A 276 10.79 -17.39 -22.09
C PRO A 276 11.45 -18.24 -20.99
N VAL A 277 10.63 -18.69 -20.04
CA VAL A 277 11.10 -19.54 -18.94
C VAL A 277 11.27 -20.97 -19.46
N THR A 278 12.50 -21.46 -19.45
CA THR A 278 12.87 -22.85 -19.79
C THR A 278 13.04 -23.69 -18.54
N ASP A 279 13.04 -25.02 -18.65
CA ASP A 279 13.31 -25.94 -17.53
C ASP A 279 14.63 -25.58 -16.81
N HIS A 280 15.67 -25.22 -17.58
CA HIS A 280 16.94 -24.78 -17.03
C HIS A 280 16.81 -23.50 -16.21
N THR A 281 16.14 -22.48 -16.75
CA THR A 281 15.95 -21.19 -16.08
C THR A 281 15.11 -21.34 -14.82
N LEU A 282 14.01 -22.10 -14.91
CA LEU A 282 13.14 -22.37 -13.78
C LEU A 282 13.86 -23.14 -12.66
N THR A 283 14.66 -24.15 -13.03
CA THR A 283 15.51 -24.88 -12.07
C THR A 283 16.45 -23.93 -11.32
N GLN A 284 17.08 -22.99 -12.02
CA GLN A 284 17.98 -22.03 -11.38
C GLN A 284 17.24 -21.07 -10.44
N LEU A 285 16.05 -20.60 -10.84
CA LEU A 285 15.21 -19.75 -10.00
C LEU A 285 14.75 -20.49 -8.73
N LEU A 286 14.25 -21.73 -8.87
CA LEU A 286 13.83 -22.55 -7.72
C LEU A 286 15.01 -22.84 -6.77
N ARG A 287 16.22 -23.11 -7.29
CA ARG A 287 17.41 -23.33 -6.44
C ARG A 287 17.83 -22.08 -5.66
N ARG A 288 17.68 -20.90 -6.25
CA ARG A 288 18.10 -19.61 -5.65
C ARG A 288 16.99 -18.90 -4.89
N SER A 289 15.79 -19.47 -4.88
CA SER A 289 14.58 -18.91 -4.27
C SER A 289 14.64 -18.81 -2.75
N GLY A 290 15.55 -19.53 -2.10
CA GLY A 290 15.57 -19.65 -0.63
C GLY A 290 14.58 -20.68 -0.07
N LEU A 291 13.79 -21.36 -0.92
CA LEU A 291 12.80 -22.36 -0.49
C LEU A 291 13.38 -23.67 0.08
N GLY A 292 14.70 -23.82 0.15
CA GLY A 292 15.34 -25.03 0.70
C GLY A 292 15.14 -26.31 -0.13
N LEU A 293 14.76 -26.19 -1.41
CA LEU A 293 14.38 -27.35 -2.23
C LEU A 293 15.58 -28.22 -2.63
N THR A 294 15.41 -29.53 -2.48
CA THR A 294 16.34 -30.55 -2.98
C THR A 294 16.24 -30.70 -4.51
N PRO A 295 17.28 -31.22 -5.19
CA PRO A 295 17.20 -31.50 -6.62
C PRO A 295 16.02 -32.40 -7.02
N THR A 296 15.66 -33.37 -6.18
CA THR A 296 14.52 -34.27 -6.40
C THR A 296 13.20 -33.53 -6.32
N GLN A 297 12.99 -32.68 -5.32
CA GLN A 297 11.77 -31.86 -5.21
C GLN A 297 11.60 -30.92 -6.43
N ILE A 298 12.69 -30.32 -6.90
CA ILE A 298 12.66 -29.49 -8.11
C ILE A 298 12.28 -30.32 -9.35
N GLN A 299 12.82 -31.53 -9.48
CA GLN A 299 12.48 -32.43 -10.58
C GLN A 299 11.00 -32.85 -10.52
N ASN A 300 10.46 -33.14 -9.34
CA ASN A 300 9.04 -33.43 -9.15
C ASN A 300 8.17 -32.24 -9.56
N GLY A 301 8.55 -31.03 -9.15
CA GLY A 301 7.87 -29.79 -9.55
C GLY A 301 7.88 -29.59 -11.08
N LEU A 302 9.01 -29.82 -11.76
CA LEU A 302 9.06 -29.76 -13.22
C LEU A 302 8.14 -30.80 -13.87
N ALA A 303 8.20 -32.06 -13.40
CA ALA A 303 7.35 -33.13 -13.92
C ALA A 303 5.85 -32.78 -13.79
N PHE A 304 5.46 -32.21 -12.64
CA PHE A 304 4.11 -31.69 -12.41
C PHE A 304 3.75 -30.59 -13.42
N LEU A 305 4.64 -29.61 -13.64
CA LEU A 305 4.39 -28.54 -14.62
C LEU A 305 4.23 -29.08 -16.03
N HIS A 306 5.07 -30.03 -16.47
CA HIS A 306 4.92 -30.67 -17.78
C HIS A 306 3.56 -31.37 -17.92
N GLN A 307 3.13 -32.09 -16.89
CA GLN A 307 1.85 -32.78 -16.88
C GLN A 307 0.69 -31.78 -16.96
N ARG A 308 0.65 -30.77 -16.06
CA ARG A 308 -0.44 -29.77 -16.03
C ARG A 308 -0.49 -28.94 -17.31
N LYS A 309 0.67 -28.62 -17.88
CA LYS A 309 0.75 -27.86 -19.14
C LYS A 309 0.11 -28.60 -20.31
N SER A 310 0.15 -29.93 -20.33
CA SER A 310 -0.53 -30.75 -21.35
C SER A 310 -2.06 -30.69 -21.27
N TRP A 311 -2.62 -30.20 -20.16
CA TRP A 311 -4.06 -30.08 -19.95
C TRP A 311 -4.60 -28.69 -20.26
N LEU A 312 -3.75 -27.71 -20.61
CA LEU A 312 -4.20 -26.34 -20.86
C LEU A 312 -5.15 -26.19 -22.06
N ASP A 313 -5.17 -27.18 -22.96
CA ASP A 313 -6.11 -27.30 -24.09
C ASP A 313 -7.42 -28.00 -23.73
N ASP A 314 -7.57 -28.49 -22.48
CA ASP A 314 -8.79 -29.13 -21.99
C ASP A 314 -9.69 -28.08 -21.31
N ASP A 315 -10.78 -27.72 -21.99
CA ASP A 315 -11.62 -26.56 -21.65
C ASP A 315 -12.39 -26.70 -20.32
N ASP A 316 -12.51 -27.92 -19.75
CA ASP A 316 -13.33 -28.20 -18.55
C ASP A 316 -12.52 -28.66 -17.32
N ASN A 317 -11.21 -28.41 -17.28
CA ASN A 317 -10.36 -28.90 -16.20
C ASN A 317 -10.30 -27.93 -14.99
N ALA A 318 -11.16 -28.16 -14.00
CA ALA A 318 -11.18 -27.42 -12.73
C ALA A 318 -9.85 -27.48 -11.94
N GLN A 319 -8.98 -28.45 -12.22
CA GLN A 319 -7.66 -28.52 -11.58
C GLN A 319 -6.66 -27.50 -12.14
N LEU A 320 -7.06 -26.69 -13.12
CA LEU A 320 -6.27 -25.60 -13.69
C LEU A 320 -6.64 -24.23 -13.11
N PHE A 321 -7.58 -24.14 -12.15
CA PHE A 321 -7.71 -22.92 -11.36
C PHE A 321 -6.35 -22.54 -10.77
N LEU A 322 -5.94 -21.30 -10.98
CA LEU A 322 -4.63 -20.75 -10.64
C LEU A 322 -4.29 -21.00 -9.18
N GLN A 323 -5.26 -20.84 -8.28
CA GLN A 323 -5.07 -21.04 -6.84
C GLN A 323 -4.88 -22.51 -6.48
N HIS A 324 -5.69 -23.40 -7.05
CA HIS A 324 -5.55 -24.84 -6.84
C HIS A 324 -4.21 -25.35 -7.38
N PHE A 325 -3.86 -24.92 -8.60
CA PHE A 325 -2.56 -25.22 -9.22
C PHE A 325 -1.38 -24.75 -8.36
N TYR A 326 -1.47 -23.57 -7.75
CA TYR A 326 -0.44 -23.05 -6.85
C TYR A 326 -0.23 -23.95 -5.64
N LEU A 327 -1.32 -24.30 -4.96
CA LEU A 327 -1.29 -25.15 -3.77
C LEU A 327 -0.79 -26.56 -4.10
N ASP A 328 -1.29 -27.16 -5.20
CA ASP A 328 -0.84 -28.46 -5.68
C ASP A 328 0.66 -28.44 -6.02
N PHE A 329 1.17 -27.35 -6.59
CA PHE A 329 2.60 -27.19 -6.86
C PHE A 329 3.42 -27.14 -5.57
N LEU A 330 3.00 -26.35 -4.58
CA LEU A 330 3.66 -26.27 -3.27
C LEU A 330 3.65 -27.62 -2.53
N GLU A 331 2.55 -28.36 -2.61
CA GLU A 331 2.43 -29.71 -2.06
C GLU A 331 3.35 -30.70 -2.80
N THR A 332 3.40 -30.63 -4.13
CA THR A 332 4.22 -31.53 -4.96
C THR A 332 5.73 -31.37 -4.71
N ILE A 333 6.18 -30.14 -4.47
CA ILE A 333 7.57 -29.88 -4.09
C ILE A 333 7.83 -30.16 -2.60
N GLU A 334 6.81 -30.60 -1.85
CA GLU A 334 6.85 -30.89 -0.42
C GLU A 334 7.42 -29.73 0.41
N LEU A 335 6.97 -28.51 0.11
CA LEU A 335 7.47 -27.33 0.80
C LEU A 335 7.06 -27.35 2.28
N ARG A 336 8.03 -27.20 3.18
CA ARG A 336 7.81 -27.16 4.63
C ARG A 336 8.64 -26.03 5.24
N GLU A 337 8.06 -25.30 6.17
CA GLU A 337 8.72 -24.18 6.86
C GLU A 337 10.02 -24.63 7.55
N ASP A 338 9.99 -25.77 8.24
CA ASP A 338 11.14 -26.35 8.97
C ASP A 338 12.37 -26.63 8.09
N ASN A 339 12.17 -26.80 6.77
CA ASN A 339 13.24 -27.12 5.83
C ASN A 339 13.85 -25.85 5.18
N ILE A 340 13.31 -24.68 5.47
CA ILE A 340 13.78 -23.42 4.90
C ILE A 340 15.00 -22.91 5.70
N PRO A 341 16.17 -22.76 5.06
CA PRO A 341 17.35 -22.26 5.74
C PRO A 341 17.19 -20.78 6.11
N THR A 342 17.50 -20.43 7.36
CA THR A 342 17.55 -19.02 7.77
C THR A 342 18.86 -18.40 7.30
N VAL A 343 18.79 -17.42 6.39
CA VAL A 343 19.96 -16.72 5.84
C VAL A 343 19.70 -15.22 5.89
N GLY A 344 20.58 -14.48 6.56
CA GLY A 344 20.49 -13.02 6.65
C GLY A 344 19.16 -12.52 7.23
N GLY A 345 18.65 -13.14 8.29
CA GLY A 345 17.36 -12.75 8.89
C GLY A 345 16.11 -13.18 8.09
N ARG A 346 16.25 -13.75 6.88
CA ARG A 346 15.13 -14.34 6.14
C ARG A 346 14.79 -15.72 6.72
N THR A 347 13.77 -15.77 7.56
CA THR A 347 13.28 -17.00 8.21
C THR A 347 12.29 -17.76 7.32
N GLY A 348 12.01 -19.03 7.67
CA GLY A 348 10.92 -19.81 7.06
C GLY A 348 9.58 -19.09 7.12
N GLU A 349 9.26 -18.52 8.29
CA GLU A 349 8.06 -17.71 8.53
C GLU A 349 7.91 -16.55 7.53
N ILE A 350 8.96 -15.76 7.28
CA ILE A 350 8.94 -14.65 6.31
C ILE A 350 8.68 -15.17 4.88
N ILE A 351 9.32 -16.29 4.51
CA ILE A 351 9.13 -16.87 3.19
C ILE A 351 7.69 -17.36 3.04
N PHE A 352 7.15 -18.07 4.03
CA PHE A 352 5.74 -18.51 4.02
C PHE A 352 4.76 -17.34 4.01
N TYR A 353 5.06 -16.25 4.72
CA TYR A 353 4.27 -15.03 4.64
C TYR A 353 4.25 -14.43 3.23
N ASN A 354 5.41 -14.37 2.57
CA ASN A 354 5.49 -13.87 1.19
C ASN A 354 4.73 -14.79 0.21
N LEU A 355 4.81 -16.11 0.39
CA LEU A 355 4.03 -17.08 -0.38
C LEU A 355 2.53 -16.93 -0.12
N GLY A 356 2.11 -16.68 1.12
CA GLY A 356 0.72 -16.38 1.49
C GLY A 356 0.22 -15.08 0.84
N LYS A 357 1.04 -14.02 0.84
CA LYS A 357 0.71 -12.78 0.12
C LYS A 357 0.59 -13.03 -1.39
N PHE A 358 1.47 -13.81 -1.98
CA PHE A 358 1.38 -14.16 -3.40
C PHE A 358 0.14 -15.02 -3.70
N SER A 359 -0.24 -15.92 -2.79
CA SER A 359 -1.49 -16.66 -2.85
C SER A 359 -2.72 -15.73 -2.85
N GLN A 360 -2.71 -14.66 -2.05
CA GLN A 360 -3.78 -13.67 -2.09
C GLN A 360 -3.85 -13.00 -3.47
N VAL A 361 -2.69 -12.68 -4.07
CA VAL A 361 -2.64 -12.11 -5.43
C VAL A 361 -3.29 -13.02 -6.47
N ILE A 362 -3.05 -14.32 -6.35
CA ILE A 362 -3.65 -15.33 -7.23
C ILE A 362 -5.18 -15.36 -7.02
N ALA A 363 -5.63 -15.40 -5.76
CA ALA A 363 -7.05 -15.46 -5.40
C ALA A 363 -7.83 -14.23 -5.88
N ASP A 364 -7.30 -13.02 -5.68
CA ASP A 364 -7.94 -11.78 -6.11
C ASP A 364 -8.13 -11.75 -7.64
N TYR A 365 -7.10 -12.18 -8.37
CA TYR A 365 -7.16 -12.25 -9.83
C TYR A 365 -8.18 -13.30 -10.29
N GLU A 366 -8.13 -14.50 -9.71
CA GLU A 366 -9.03 -15.59 -10.06
C GLU A 366 -10.49 -15.26 -9.76
N GLN A 367 -10.78 -14.56 -8.66
CA GLN A 367 -12.15 -14.14 -8.32
C GLN A 367 -12.77 -13.26 -9.41
N ILE A 368 -11.97 -12.39 -10.04
CA ILE A 368 -12.40 -11.53 -11.13
C ILE A 368 -12.52 -12.33 -12.44
N HIS A 369 -11.60 -13.27 -12.68
CA HIS A 369 -11.46 -14.01 -13.94
C HIS A 369 -12.00 -15.45 -13.90
N PHE A 370 -12.87 -15.78 -12.93
CA PHE A 370 -13.34 -17.15 -12.66
C PHE A 370 -14.00 -17.87 -13.85
N LYS A 371 -14.48 -17.11 -14.85
CA LYS A 371 -15.16 -17.64 -16.04
C LYS A 371 -14.25 -17.81 -17.27
N SER A 372 -12.95 -17.55 -17.15
CA SER A 372 -12.01 -17.66 -18.27
C SER A 372 -11.56 -19.10 -18.50
N TYR A 373 -11.45 -19.50 -19.77
CA TYR A 373 -10.89 -20.80 -20.15
C TYR A 373 -9.43 -20.95 -19.69
N PRO A 374 -8.95 -22.15 -19.34
CA PRO A 374 -7.62 -22.35 -18.75
C PRO A 374 -6.48 -21.69 -19.52
N ARG A 375 -6.30 -21.93 -20.82
CA ARG A 375 -5.23 -21.27 -21.59
C ARG A 375 -5.27 -19.75 -21.48
N GLN A 376 -6.43 -19.15 -21.72
CA GLN A 376 -6.60 -17.69 -21.67
C GLN A 376 -6.38 -17.15 -20.25
N LEU A 377 -6.81 -17.88 -19.23
CA LEU A 377 -6.61 -17.53 -17.83
C LEU A 377 -5.12 -17.45 -17.48
N TYR A 378 -4.31 -18.43 -17.89
CA TYR A 378 -2.85 -18.39 -17.62
C TYR A 378 -2.13 -17.32 -18.45
N GLU A 379 -2.49 -17.11 -19.71
CA GLU A 379 -1.90 -16.07 -20.56
C GLU A 379 -2.20 -14.65 -20.03
N SER A 380 -3.45 -14.41 -19.64
CA SER A 380 -3.88 -13.15 -19.05
C SER A 380 -3.30 -12.93 -17.66
N PHE A 381 -3.22 -13.98 -16.83
CA PHE A 381 -2.59 -13.90 -15.51
C PHE A 381 -1.08 -13.64 -15.61
N ALA A 382 -0.37 -14.30 -16.52
CA ALA A 382 1.04 -14.03 -16.77
C ALA A 382 1.28 -12.56 -17.21
N SER A 383 0.41 -12.05 -18.08
CA SER A 383 0.43 -10.64 -18.48
C SER A 383 0.17 -9.71 -17.29
N PHE A 384 -0.82 -10.03 -16.45
CA PHE A 384 -1.11 -9.30 -15.22
C PHE A 384 0.10 -9.29 -14.26
N LEU A 385 0.71 -10.44 -13.98
CA LEU A 385 1.90 -10.57 -13.12
C LEU A 385 3.10 -9.77 -13.64
N CYS A 386 3.23 -9.62 -14.97
CA CYS A 386 4.32 -8.87 -15.59
C CYS A 386 4.10 -7.35 -15.55
N TYR A 387 2.89 -6.88 -15.84
CA TYR A 387 2.64 -5.48 -16.16
C TYR A 387 1.81 -4.73 -15.11
N GLN A 388 1.03 -5.43 -14.31
CA GLN A 388 0.04 -4.83 -13.43
C GLN A 388 0.30 -5.17 -11.97
N ALA A 389 0.43 -6.46 -11.63
CA ALA A 389 0.50 -6.93 -10.25
C ALA A 389 1.50 -6.18 -9.34
N PRO A 390 2.72 -5.81 -9.80
CA PRO A 390 3.65 -5.05 -8.97
C PRO A 390 3.07 -3.70 -8.50
N ASP A 391 2.30 -3.03 -9.35
CA ASP A 391 1.69 -1.72 -9.11
C ASP A 391 0.18 -1.79 -8.80
N TYR A 392 -0.44 -2.97 -8.90
CA TYR A 392 -1.89 -3.18 -8.81
C TYR A 392 -2.44 -2.98 -7.39
N TYR A 393 -1.64 -3.33 -6.38
CA TYR A 393 -2.01 -3.24 -4.98
C TYR A 393 -1.55 -1.88 -4.41
N PRO A 394 -2.45 -0.90 -4.25
CA PRO A 394 -2.14 0.35 -3.58
C PRO A 394 -1.49 0.17 -2.21
N GLU A 395 -0.82 1.24 -1.81
CA GLU A 395 -0.27 1.37 -0.46
C GLU A 395 -1.38 1.18 0.58
N GLY A 396 -1.29 0.12 1.39
CA GLY A 396 -2.27 -0.19 2.43
C GLY A 396 -3.29 -1.28 2.08
N TRP A 397 -3.12 -2.04 0.99
CA TRP A 397 -3.88 -3.29 0.81
C TRP A 397 -3.72 -4.17 2.06
N GLU A 398 -4.87 -4.46 2.66
CA GLU A 398 -5.08 -4.82 4.05
C GLU A 398 -4.11 -5.91 4.54
N GLU A 399 -3.37 -5.60 5.61
CA GLU A 399 -2.70 -6.60 6.45
C GLU A 399 -3.70 -7.21 7.47
N GLU A 400 -5.01 -6.94 7.32
CA GLU A 400 -6.04 -7.56 8.15
C GLU A 400 -6.21 -9.03 7.77
N GLY A 401 -5.59 -9.90 8.56
CA GLY A 401 -5.78 -11.35 8.47
C GLY A 401 -4.51 -12.18 8.53
N PHE A 402 -3.33 -11.57 8.31
CA PHE A 402 -2.06 -12.29 8.49
C PHE A 402 -1.55 -12.14 9.92
N ALA A 403 -0.96 -13.21 10.46
CA ALA A 403 -0.28 -13.17 11.75
C ALA A 403 0.82 -12.09 11.72
N GLN A 404 0.94 -11.34 12.81
CA GLN A 404 2.00 -10.35 12.98
C GLN A 404 3.34 -11.09 13.10
N LEU A 405 4.11 -11.13 12.00
CA LEU A 405 5.44 -11.75 12.00
C LEU A 405 6.34 -11.08 13.01
N ASP A 406 7.16 -11.88 13.70
CA ASP A 406 8.26 -11.38 14.52
C ASP A 406 9.40 -10.84 13.65
N ALA A 407 9.14 -9.72 12.97
CA ALA A 407 10.05 -9.08 12.02
C ALA A 407 9.91 -7.55 12.04
N VAL A 408 11.04 -6.87 11.86
CA VAL A 408 11.13 -5.41 11.77
C VAL A 408 10.38 -4.91 10.54
N GLN A 409 9.53 -3.91 10.71
CA GLN A 409 8.71 -3.35 9.63
C GLN A 409 9.45 -2.22 8.90
N ILE A 410 9.72 -2.38 7.60
CA ILE A 410 10.32 -1.33 6.76
C ILE A 410 9.26 -0.79 5.80
N MET A 411 8.92 0.49 5.91
CA MET A 411 7.88 1.08 5.08
C MET A 411 8.09 2.57 4.80
N THR A 412 7.24 3.14 3.95
CA THR A 412 7.22 4.60 3.76
C THR A 412 6.49 5.28 4.90
N VAL A 413 6.85 6.52 5.23
CA VAL A 413 6.14 7.30 6.26
C VAL A 413 4.64 7.43 5.96
N HIS A 414 4.22 7.49 4.69
CA HIS A 414 2.79 7.54 4.35
C HIS A 414 2.07 6.24 4.70
N LYS A 415 2.71 5.08 4.55
CA LYS A 415 2.14 3.77 4.91
C LYS A 415 1.99 3.60 6.41
N ALA A 416 2.83 4.26 7.20
CA ALA A 416 2.75 4.22 8.65
C ALA A 416 1.58 5.03 9.21
N LYS A 417 0.79 5.74 8.38
CA LYS A 417 -0.37 6.50 8.83
C LYS A 417 -1.36 5.54 9.50
N GLY A 418 -1.82 5.90 10.70
CA GLY A 418 -2.71 5.07 11.52
C GLY A 418 -2.01 3.95 12.33
N MET A 419 -0.75 3.65 12.05
CA MET A 419 0.01 2.57 12.71
C MET A 419 0.81 3.07 13.93
N GLN A 420 1.26 2.13 14.77
CA GLN A 420 2.07 2.44 15.95
C GLN A 420 3.01 1.28 16.33
N TRP A 421 4.16 1.62 16.91
CA TRP A 421 5.16 0.69 17.38
C TRP A 421 5.82 1.21 18.66
N PRO A 422 6.27 0.32 19.56
CA PRO A 422 7.10 0.70 20.71
C PRO A 422 8.38 1.45 20.33
N ALA A 423 9.05 1.06 19.24
CA ALA A 423 10.28 1.69 18.78
C ALA A 423 10.24 2.03 17.28
N VAL A 424 10.50 3.29 16.95
CA VAL A 424 10.46 3.80 15.57
C VAL A 424 11.77 4.48 15.20
N PHE A 425 12.34 4.09 14.07
CA PHE A 425 13.51 4.72 13.47
C PHE A 425 13.09 5.48 12.21
N VAL A 426 13.58 6.71 12.06
CA VAL A 426 13.35 7.54 10.87
C VAL A 426 14.70 7.95 10.27
N PRO A 427 15.39 7.06 9.53
CA PRO A 427 16.69 7.36 8.95
C PRO A 427 16.58 8.25 7.70
N CYS A 428 17.72 8.62 7.13
CA CYS A 428 17.78 9.39 5.88
C CYS A 428 17.11 10.78 5.95
N LEU A 429 17.11 11.41 7.13
CA LEU A 429 16.66 12.80 7.35
C LEU A 429 17.66 13.80 6.75
N ARG A 430 17.69 13.87 5.41
CA ARG A 430 18.59 14.74 4.65
C ARG A 430 17.81 15.66 3.71
N ARG A 431 18.40 16.84 3.46
CA ARG A 431 17.87 17.83 2.50
C ARG A 431 17.56 17.18 1.15
N ASN A 432 16.43 17.55 0.54
CA ASN A 432 15.96 17.05 -0.76
C ASN A 432 15.53 15.57 -0.76
N ARG A 433 15.55 14.88 0.39
CA ARG A 433 14.97 13.55 0.59
C ARG A 433 13.84 13.61 1.62
N PHE A 434 14.06 14.34 2.71
CA PHE A 434 13.10 14.53 3.79
C PHE A 434 13.21 15.99 4.31
N PRO A 435 12.52 16.97 3.69
CA PRO A 435 11.49 16.84 2.64
C PRO A 435 12.08 16.51 1.25
N SER A 436 11.25 15.92 0.38
CA SER A 436 11.61 15.59 -1.00
C SER A 436 11.96 16.85 -1.81
N ARG A 437 12.65 16.65 -2.93
CA ARG A 437 12.78 17.67 -3.96
C ARG A 437 11.64 17.50 -4.96
N ARG A 438 11.00 18.60 -5.36
CA ARG A 438 10.12 18.63 -6.55
C ARG A 438 10.73 17.87 -7.72
N ALA A 439 9.97 16.91 -8.25
CA ALA A 439 10.39 16.10 -9.39
C ALA A 439 10.60 17.00 -10.63
N GLY A 440 11.62 16.72 -11.43
CA GLY A 440 11.80 17.34 -12.75
C GLY A 440 11.17 16.49 -13.87
N GLY A 441 11.14 17.00 -15.11
CA GLY A 441 10.73 16.23 -16.29
C GLY A 441 9.27 16.45 -16.72
N ARG A 442 8.75 15.54 -17.56
CA ARG A 442 7.39 15.65 -18.11
C ARG A 442 6.35 15.33 -17.02
N GLN A 443 5.66 16.37 -16.56
CA GLN A 443 4.61 16.31 -15.56
C GLN A 443 3.21 16.49 -16.16
N VAL A 444 2.18 16.21 -15.37
CA VAL A 444 0.76 16.40 -15.74
C VAL A 444 0.47 17.84 -16.19
N TRP A 445 1.21 18.81 -15.66
CA TRP A 445 1.09 20.24 -16.00
C TRP A 445 1.51 20.59 -17.44
N HIS A 446 2.16 19.66 -18.15
CA HIS A 446 2.42 19.81 -19.59
C HIS A 446 1.20 19.38 -20.44
N VAL A 447 0.17 18.82 -19.82
CA VAL A 447 -1.06 18.34 -20.45
C VAL A 447 -2.25 19.19 -20.00
N ILE A 448 -2.42 19.35 -18.68
CA ILE A 448 -3.43 20.23 -18.07
C ILE A 448 -2.73 21.53 -17.65
N PRO A 449 -3.16 22.71 -18.15
CA PRO A 449 -2.63 23.98 -17.68
C PRO A 449 -2.83 24.16 -16.17
N GLU A 450 -1.80 24.61 -15.47
CA GLU A 450 -1.87 24.82 -14.01
C GLU A 450 -3.01 25.78 -13.61
N ALA A 451 -3.28 26.78 -14.44
CA ALA A 451 -4.38 27.74 -14.24
C ALA A 451 -5.78 27.10 -14.27
N ALA A 452 -5.91 25.89 -14.83
CA ALA A 452 -7.16 25.15 -14.82
C ALA A 452 -7.47 24.52 -13.47
N VAL A 453 -6.47 24.38 -12.58
CA VAL A 453 -6.61 23.65 -11.31
C VAL A 453 -6.39 24.61 -10.14
N PRO A 454 -7.44 24.90 -9.34
CA PRO A 454 -7.28 25.68 -8.11
C PRO A 454 -6.30 25.02 -7.15
N ASN A 455 -5.52 25.84 -6.44
CA ASN A 455 -4.53 25.38 -5.45
C ASN A 455 -3.55 24.33 -5.99
N VAL A 456 -3.14 24.47 -7.26
CA VAL A 456 -2.30 23.51 -8.00
C VAL A 456 -1.04 23.04 -7.24
N GLU A 457 -0.48 23.90 -6.39
CA GLU A 457 0.72 23.58 -5.60
C GLU A 457 0.54 22.35 -4.71
N ARG A 458 -0.69 22.04 -4.26
CA ARG A 458 -0.99 20.84 -3.46
C ARG A 458 -0.68 19.53 -4.20
N TYR A 459 -0.85 19.54 -5.52
CA TYR A 459 -0.61 18.38 -6.38
C TYR A 459 0.88 18.25 -6.78
N LYS A 460 1.65 19.34 -6.67
CA LYS A 460 3.06 19.38 -7.05
C LYS A 460 4.00 18.79 -6.00
N GLY A 461 3.50 18.59 -4.78
CA GLY A 461 4.29 18.12 -3.65
C GLY A 461 5.42 19.09 -3.25
N THR A 462 6.24 18.66 -2.30
CA THR A 462 7.43 19.38 -1.83
C THR A 462 8.72 18.88 -2.49
#